data_AF-A0A2E7E9A9-F1
#
_entry.id   AF-A0A2E7E9A9-F1
#
_cell.length_a   1.000
_cell.length_b   1.000
_cell.length_c   1.000
_cell.angle_alpha   90.00
_cell.angle_beta   90.00
_cell.angle_gamma   90.00
#
_symmetry.space_group_name_H-M   'P 1'
#
loop_
_entity.id
_entity.type
_entity.pdbx_description
1 polymer ?
#
loop_
_entity_poly.entity_id
_entity_poly.type
_entity_poly.pdbx_seq_one_letter_code
_entity_poly.pdbx_strand_id
1 'polypeptide(L)' 'MVLFFPIQQELDCISASGDILGKIKFDGSIGEHIFCIDNESISLSESEKTSISEKIASLDSGNNSIPMQDDD' A
#
# COMPACT_ATOMS: atom_id res chain seq x y z
N MET A 1 19.06 -14.32 14.18
CA MET A 1 17.69 -13.97 13.79
C MET A 1 17.54 -12.46 13.92
N VAL A 2 17.44 -11.73 12.80
CA VAL A 2 17.05 -10.32 12.83
C VAL A 2 15.53 -10.30 12.99
N LEU A 3 15.07 -9.84 14.15
CA LEU A 3 13.66 -9.56 14.40
C LEU A 3 13.35 -8.28 13.63
N PHE A 4 12.95 -8.44 12.37
CA PHE A 4 12.36 -7.36 11.61
C PHE A 4 11.05 -6.99 12.32
N PHE A 5 11.09 -5.91 13.07
CA PHE A 5 9.86 -5.22 13.42
C PHE A 5 9.20 -4.83 12.10
N PRO A 6 7.91 -5.12 11.89
CA PRO A 6 7.19 -4.62 10.73
C PRO A 6 7.10 -3.10 10.90
N ILE A 7 8.16 -2.41 10.49
CA ILE A 7 8.17 -0.97 10.26
C ILE A 7 7.02 -0.76 9.31
N GLN A 8 6.07 0.05 9.75
CA GLN A 8 4.84 0.44 9.09
C GLN A 8 5.07 0.56 7.59
N GLN A 9 4.78 -0.51 6.84
CA GLN A 9 4.93 -0.50 5.39
C GLN A 9 3.79 0.35 4.86
N GLU A 10 4.12 1.59 4.51
CA GLU A 10 3.22 2.55 3.89
C GLU A 10 3.60 2.70 2.42
N LEU A 11 2.65 2.43 1.53
CA LEU A 11 2.80 2.51 0.08
C LEU A 11 1.90 3.61 -0.47
N ASP A 12 2.50 4.65 -1.03
CA ASP A 12 1.74 5.67 -1.76
C ASP A 12 1.13 5.07 -3.04
N CYS A 13 -0.20 5.14 -3.15
CA CYS A 13 -0.92 4.85 -4.38
C CYS A 13 -1.02 6.15 -5.19
N ILE A 14 -0.30 6.18 -6.30
CA ILE A 14 -0.25 7.34 -7.20
C ILE A 14 -1.08 7.00 -8.43
N SER A 15 -1.91 7.95 -8.87
CA SER A 15 -2.69 7.84 -10.11
C SER A 15 -1.78 7.92 -11.33
N ALA A 16 -2.31 7.57 -12.50
CA ALA A 16 -1.59 7.74 -13.77
C ALA A 16 -1.23 9.22 -14.06
N SER A 17 -1.93 10.17 -13.44
CA SER A 17 -1.68 11.61 -13.56
C SER A 17 -0.57 12.09 -12.63
N GLY A 18 -0.05 11.24 -11.74
CA GLY A 18 0.95 11.61 -10.74
C GLY A 18 0.36 12.11 -9.42
N ASP A 19 -0.97 12.05 -9.24
CA ASP A 19 -1.63 12.48 -8.01
C ASP A 19 -1.64 11.36 -6.97
N ILE A 20 -1.35 11.70 -5.71
CA ILE A 20 -1.44 10.74 -4.60
C ILE A 20 -2.92 10.53 -4.27
N LEU A 21 -3.39 9.31 -4.50
CA LEU A 21 -4.76 8.87 -4.23
C LEU A 21 -4.97 8.51 -2.76
N GLY A 22 -3.91 7.99 -2.13
CA GLY A 22 -3.95 7.42 -0.79
C GLY A 22 -2.71 6.61 -0.49
N LYS A 23 -2.72 5.98 0.68
CA LYS A 23 -1.64 5.11 1.14
C LYS A 23 -2.20 3.74 1.54
N ILE A 24 -1.52 2.67 1.14
CA ILE A 24 -1.76 1.33 1.68
C ILE A 24 -0.87 1.20 2.90
N LYS A 25 -1.44 0.83 4.05
CA LYS A 25 -0.70 0.56 5.28
C LYS A 25 -0.98 -0.85 5.77
N PHE A 26 0.01 -1.52 6.32
CA PHE A 26 -0.20 -2.78 7.02
C PHE A 26 -0.76 -2.53 8.42
N ASP A 27 -1.96 -3.05 8.72
CA ASP A 27 -2.51 -3.02 10.07
C ASP A 27 -2.13 -4.29 10.80
N GLY A 28 -1.10 -4.20 11.64
CA GLY A 28 -0.63 -5.32 12.46
C GLY A 28 -1.64 -5.82 13.50
N SER A 29 -2.73 -5.09 13.76
CA SER A 29 -3.79 -5.52 14.67
C SER A 29 -4.67 -6.61 14.06
N ILE A 30 -4.90 -6.54 12.74
CA ILE A 30 -5.68 -7.52 11.98
C ILE A 30 -4.80 -8.39 11.06
N GLY A 31 -3.56 -7.98 10.82
CA GLY A 31 -2.61 -8.68 9.95
C GLY A 31 -2.88 -8.50 8.46
N GLU A 32 -3.55 -7.42 8.04
CA GLU A 32 -3.97 -7.18 6.66
C GLU A 32 -3.54 -5.78 6.18
N HIS A 33 -3.37 -5.61 4.86
CA HIS A 33 -3.11 -4.31 4.26
C HIS A 33 -4.41 -3.53 4.02
N ILE A 34 -4.49 -2.32 4.56
CA ILE A 34 -5.65 -1.43 4.44
C ILE A 34 -5.29 -0.22 3.59
N PHE A 35 -6.15 0.14 2.65
CA PHE A 35 -6.02 1.39 1.91
C PHE A 35 -6.69 2.56 2.66
N CYS A 36 -5.92 3.62 2.89
CA CYS A 36 -6.39 4.90 3.42
C CYS A 36 -6.34 5.96 2.32
N ILE A 37 -7.49 6.55 2.02
CA ILE A 37 -7.59 7.72 1.13
C ILE A 37 -6.89 8.91 1.79
N ASP A 38 -6.06 9.62 1.03
CA ASP A 38 -5.33 10.81 1.52
C ASP A 38 -6.24 12.04 1.57
N ASN A 39 -7.16 12.17 0.61
CA ASN A 39 -8.15 13.24 0.55
C ASN A 39 -9.55 12.68 0.31
N GLU A 40 -10.47 12.89 1.25
CA GLU A 40 -11.88 12.43 1.16
C GLU A 40 -12.62 12.96 -0.09
N SER A 41 -12.08 14.00 -0.73
CA SER A 41 -12.57 14.57 -1.99
C SER A 41 -12.11 13.81 -3.25
N ILE A 42 -11.18 12.86 -3.13
CA ILE A 42 -10.70 12.04 -4.26
C ILE A 42 -11.71 10.92 -4.52
N SER A 43 -12.49 11.08 -5.59
CA SER A 43 -13.35 10.02 -6.10
C SER A 43 -12.52 9.08 -6.97
N LEU A 44 -12.15 7.93 -6.41
CA LEU A 44 -11.44 6.88 -7.15
C LEU A 44 -12.30 6.32 -8.29
N SER A 45 -11.72 6.29 -9.48
CA SER A 45 -12.24 5.53 -10.63
C SER A 45 -12.33 4.04 -10.29
N GLU A 46 -13.24 3.32 -10.93
CA GLU A 46 -13.31 1.85 -10.82
C GLU A 46 -11.97 1.19 -11.19
N SER A 47 -11.27 1.72 -12.20
CA SER A 47 -9.93 1.26 -12.59
C SER A 47 -8.88 1.44 -11.48
N GLU A 48 -8.94 2.55 -10.74
CA GLU A 48 -8.02 2.82 -9.64
C GLU A 48 -8.32 1.91 -8.46
N LYS A 49 -9.60 1.71 -8.13
CA LYS A 49 -10.04 0.77 -7.10
C LYS A 49 -9.57 -0.65 -7.39
N THR A 50 -9.75 -1.13 -8.63
CA THR A 50 -9.27 -2.46 -9.04
C THR A 50 -7.76 -2.57 -8.90
N SER A 51 -7.01 -1.58 -9.38
CA SER A 51 -5.55 -1.57 -9.28
C SER A 51 -5.06 -1.56 -7.82
N ILE A 52 -5.71 -0.79 -6.95
CA ILE A 52 -5.42 -0.76 -5.51
C ILE A 52 -5.72 -2.12 -4.86
N SER A 53 -6.88 -2.73 -5.15
CA SER A 53 -7.24 -4.05 -4.63
C SER A 53 -6.28 -5.15 -5.10
N GLU A 54 -5.87 -5.16 -6.36
CA GLU A 54 -4.86 -6.09 -6.86
C GLU A 54 -3.52 -5.93 -6.13
N LYS A 55 -3.14 -4.68 -5.84
CA LYS A 55 -1.90 -4.36 -5.12
C LYS A 55 -1.95 -4.84 -3.67
N ILE A 56 -3.07 -4.63 -2.97
CA ILE A 56 -3.32 -5.18 -1.61
C ILE A 56 -3.19 -6.70 -1.63
N ALA A 57 -3.92 -7.38 -2.53
CA ALA A 57 -3.87 -8.84 -2.64
C ALA A 57 -2.46 -9.36 -2.95
N SER A 58 -1.69 -8.63 -3.74
CA SER A 58 -0.30 -8.97 -4.05
C SER A 58 0.64 -8.81 -2.86
N LEU A 59 0.41 -7.79 -2.01
CA LEU A 59 1.15 -7.56 -0.76
C LEU A 59 0.80 -8.63 0.29
N ASP A 60 -0.49 -8.93 0.48
CA ASP A 60 -0.96 -9.98 1.40
C ASP A 60 -0.48 -11.37 0.98
N SER A 61 -0.41 -11.64 -0.33
CA SER A 61 0.15 -12.88 -0.87
C SER A 61 1.69 -12.99 -0.70
N GLY A 62 2.37 -11.94 -0.22
CA GLY A 62 3.83 -11.88 -0.13
C GLY A 62 4.55 -11.87 -1.49
N ASN A 63 3.80 -11.71 -2.58
CA ASN A 63 4.31 -11.77 -3.95
C ASN A 63 4.97 -10.44 -4.36
N ASN A 64 4.67 -9.38 -3.63
CA ASN A 64 5.32 -8.10 -3.73
C ASN A 64 6.02 -7.80 -2.40
N SER A 65 7.27 -8.23 -2.24
CA SER A 65 8.11 -7.69 -1.19
C SER A 65 8.46 -6.26 -1.59
N ILE A 66 8.01 -5.28 -0.81
CA ILE A 66 8.57 -3.92 -0.92
C ILE A 66 10.07 -4.10 -0.73
N PRO A 67 10.90 -3.83 -1.76
CA PRO A 67 12.32 -4.01 -1.62
C PRO A 67 12.75 -3.17 -0.42
N MET A 68 13.56 -3.77 0.47
CA MET A 68 14.28 -2.98 1.46
C MET A 68 14.91 -1.83 0.67
N GLN A 69 14.60 -0.59 1.03
CA GLN A 69 15.42 0.51 0.56
C GLN A 69 16.79 0.24 1.16
N ASP A 70 17.69 -0.33 0.36
CA ASP A 70 19.11 -0.33 0.64
C ASP A 70 19.50 1.16 0.63
N ASP A 71 19.47 1.76 1.81
CA ASP A 71 20.19 2.98 2.08
C ASP A 71 21.67 2.66 1.83
N ASP A 72 22.18 3.20 0.72
CA ASP A 72 23.61 3.25 0.36
C ASP A 72 24.47 3.84 1.50
#